data_AF-A0A2A4IXZ5-F1
#
_entry.id   AF-A0A2A4IXZ5-F1
#
_cell.length_a   1.000
_cell.length_b   1.000
_cell.length_c   1.000
_cell.angle_alpha   90.00
_cell.angle_beta   90.00
_cell.angle_gamma   90.00
#
_symmetry.space_group_name_H-M   'P 1'
#
loop_
_entity.id
_entity.type
_entity.pdbx_description
1 polymer ?
#
loop_
_entity_poly.entity_id
_entity_poly.type
_entity_poly.pdbx_seq_one_letter_code
_entity_poly.pdbx_strand_id
1 'polypeptide(L)'
;NSWYNRGLLTVLSIGLLGMGIDIFGFSVIVTGCSCDFQLELWQKSIMLSMPFVGPIFMSIPWGYISDTKGRRKTLLIALWGSFLSSFISAFSPNWIMLAVLKISSSC
;
A
#
# COMPACT_ATOMS: atom_id res chain seq x y z
N ASN A 1 -25.40 16.53 7.97
CA ASN A 1 -24.38 16.19 8.98
C ASN A 1 -23.00 16.71 8.52
N SER A 2 -22.69 17.98 8.77
CA SER A 2 -21.49 18.66 8.22
C SER A 2 -20.18 18.12 8.83
N TRP A 3 -20.21 17.72 10.11
CA TRP A 3 -19.05 17.15 10.80
C TRP A 3 -18.60 15.80 10.23
N TYR A 4 -19.55 14.95 9.83
CA TYR A 4 -19.23 13.65 9.24
C TYR A 4 -18.51 13.76 7.91
N ASN A 5 -18.94 14.70 7.05
CA ASN A 5 -18.31 14.90 5.75
C ASN A 5 -16.88 15.46 5.90
N ARG A 6 -16.65 16.35 6.88
CA ARG A 6 -15.30 16.84 7.21
C ARG A 6 -14.38 15.75 7.74
N GLY A 7 -14.89 14.86 8.60
CA GLY A 7 -14.14 13.70 9.07
C GLY A 7 -13.76 12.73 7.93
N LEU A 8 -14.68 12.50 7.00
CA LEU A 8 -14.39 11.64 5.85
C LEU A 8 -13.34 12.24 4.91
N LEU A 9 -13.44 13.54 4.62
CA LEU A 9 -12.48 14.24 3.77
C LEU A 9 -11.07 14.22 4.36
N THR A 10 -10.93 14.48 5.67
CA THR A 10 -9.63 14.47 6.34
C THR A 10 -8.95 13.10 6.30
N VAL A 11 -9.70 12.01 6.54
CA VAL A 11 -9.17 10.64 6.45
C VAL A 11 -8.73 10.30 5.03
N LEU A 12 -9.50 10.70 4.01
CA LEU A 12 -9.14 10.48 2.60
C LEU A 12 -7.87 11.26 2.22
N SER A 13 -7.73 12.51 2.67
CA SER A 13 -6.54 13.32 2.44
C SER A 13 -5.29 12.70 3.09
N ILE A 14 -5.41 12.21 4.32
CA ILE A 14 -4.31 11.53 5.02
C ILE A 14 -3.92 10.23 4.31
N GLY A 15 -4.90 9.45 3.82
CA GLY A 15 -4.65 8.24 3.05
C GLY A 15 -3.89 8.50 1.73
N LEU A 16 -4.26 9.56 1.00
CA LEU A 16 -3.53 9.98 -0.21
C LEU A 16 -2.08 10.38 0.08
N LEU A 17 -1.85 11.11 1.18
CA LEU A 17 -0.49 11.44 1.61
C LEU A 17 0.30 10.20 1.99
N GLY A 18 -0.33 9.25 2.70
CA GLY A 18 0.27 7.96 3.05
C GLY A 18 0.70 7.16 1.81
N MET A 19 -0.15 7.07 0.78
CA MET A 19 0.21 6.43 -0.49
C MET A 19 1.40 7.10 -1.17
N GLY A 20 1.46 8.45 -1.17
CA GLY A 20 2.61 9.16 -1.71
C GLY A 20 3.91 8.80 -1.00
N ILE A 21 3.91 8.82 0.33
CA ILE A 21 5.06 8.44 1.15
C ILE A 21 5.47 6.99 0.89
N ASP A 22 4.50 6.09 0.69
CA ASP A 22 4.78 4.67 0.46
C ASP A 22 5.48 4.42 -0.88
N ILE A 23 5.04 5.09 -1.96
CA ILE A 23 5.64 5.01 -3.31
C ILE A 23 7.07 5.54 -3.30
N PHE A 24 7.28 6.75 -2.77
CA PHE A 24 8.61 7.36 -2.74
C PHE A 24 9.55 6.66 -1.76
N GLY A 25 9.05 6.29 -0.58
CA GLY A 25 9.81 5.55 0.44
C GLY A 25 10.27 4.19 -0.09
N PHE A 26 9.43 3.48 -0.84
CA PHE A 26 9.82 2.19 -1.42
C PHE A 26 10.96 2.30 -2.43
N SER A 27 10.96 3.34 -3.27
CA SER A 27 12.05 3.58 -4.23
C SER A 27 13.42 3.77 -3.53
N VAL A 28 13.42 4.50 -2.40
CA VAL A 28 14.62 4.70 -1.58
C VAL A 28 15.08 3.38 -0.95
N ILE A 29 14.15 2.60 -0.38
CA ILE A 29 14.44 1.29 0.23
C ILE A 29 15.03 0.33 -0.80
N VAL A 30 14.41 0.21 -1.98
CA VAL A 30 14.89 -0.66 -3.08
C VAL A 30 16.31 -0.26 -3.51
N THR A 31 16.60 1.04 -3.54
CA THR A 31 17.94 1.53 -3.91
C THR A 31 18.97 1.21 -2.83
N GLY A 32 18.62 1.32 -1.55
CA GLY A 32 19.48 0.94 -0.42
C GLY A 32 19.76 -0.56 -0.34
N CYS A 33 18.75 -1.39 -0.55
CA CYS A 33 18.87 -2.86 -0.50
C CYS A 33 19.41 -3.47 -1.81
N SER A 34 19.65 -2.67 -2.85
CA SER A 34 20.18 -3.15 -4.15
C SER A 34 21.53 -3.88 -3.99
N CYS A 35 22.36 -3.44 -3.05
CA CYS A 35 23.68 -4.02 -2.79
C CYS A 35 23.62 -5.29 -1.92
N ASP A 36 22.73 -5.34 -0.93
CA ASP A 36 22.60 -6.49 0.00
C ASP A 36 21.97 -7.71 -0.67
N PHE A 37 21.01 -7.50 -1.57
CA PHE A 37 20.23 -8.57 -2.18
C PHE A 37 20.80 -9.07 -3.52
N GLN A 38 21.92 -8.49 -4.02
CA GLN A 38 22.50 -8.75 -5.35
C GLN A 38 21.44 -8.87 -6.45
N LEU A 39 20.50 -7.92 -6.50
CA LEU A 39 19.41 -7.94 -7.46
C LEU A 39 19.91 -7.62 -8.87
N GLU A 40 19.48 -8.42 -9.83
CA GLU A 40 19.73 -8.15 -11.23
C GLU A 40 18.93 -6.91 -11.69
N LEU A 41 19.42 -6.20 -12.71
CA LEU A 41 18.83 -4.92 -13.15
C LEU A 41 17.33 -5.04 -13.47
N TRP A 42 16.91 -6.16 -14.06
CA TRP A 42 15.51 -6.42 -14.39
C TRP A 42 14.63 -6.60 -13.13
N GLN A 43 15.16 -7.21 -12.07
CA GLN A 43 14.42 -7.43 -10.82
C GLN A 43 14.18 -6.10 -10.09
N LYS A 44 15.16 -5.20 -10.13
CA LYS A 44 15.04 -3.85 -9.59
C LYS A 44 13.93 -3.06 -10.28
N SER A 45 13.88 -3.10 -11.60
CA SER A 45 12.83 -2.42 -12.38
C SER A 45 11.44 -2.97 -12.06
N ILE A 46 11.30 -4.29 -11.92
CA ILE A 46 10.03 -4.90 -11.53
C ILE A 46 9.62 -4.39 -10.14
N MET A 47 10.50 -4.44 -9.14
CA MET A 47 10.18 -3.94 -7.80
C MET A 47 9.75 -2.46 -7.81
N LEU A 48 10.45 -1.58 -8.51
CA LEU A 48 10.09 -0.17 -8.59
C LEU A 48 8.71 0.09 -9.23
N SER A 49 8.23 -0.81 -10.10
CA SER A 49 6.91 -0.72 -10.73
C SER A 49 5.76 -1.28 -9.88
N MET A 50 6.04 -2.19 -8.94
CA MET A 50 5.03 -2.80 -8.05
C MET A 50 4.16 -1.80 -7.27
N PRO A 51 4.69 -0.71 -6.67
CA PRO A 51 3.85 0.26 -5.94
C PRO A 51 2.89 1.06 -6.84
N PHE A 52 3.09 1.05 -8.16
CA PHE A 52 2.13 1.63 -9.11
C PHE A 52 1.05 0.64 -9.52
N VAL A 53 1.45 -0.63 -9.71
CA VAL A 53 0.56 -1.70 -10.18
C VAL A 53 -0.38 -2.17 -9.08
N GLY A 54 0.09 -2.26 -7.82
CA GLY A 54 -0.69 -2.71 -6.67
C GLY A 54 -2.01 -1.95 -6.46
N PRO A 55 -1.99 -0.61 -6.34
CA PRO A 55 -3.19 0.20 -6.16
C PRO A 55 -4.20 0.05 -7.30
N ILE A 56 -3.74 -0.13 -8.55
CA ILE A 56 -4.61 -0.31 -9.71
C ILE A 56 -5.39 -1.61 -9.58
N PHE A 57 -4.70 -2.72 -9.30
CA PHE A 57 -5.36 -4.02 -9.11
C PHE A 57 -6.27 -4.04 -7.89
N MET A 58 -5.86 -3.42 -6.78
CA MET A 58 -6.64 -3.39 -5.54
C MET A 58 -7.84 -2.44 -5.60
N SER A 59 -7.81 -1.42 -6.45
CA SER A 59 -8.94 -0.48 -6.60
C SER A 59 -10.23 -1.16 -7.09
N ILE A 60 -10.12 -2.24 -7.87
CA ILE A 60 -11.27 -2.95 -8.44
C ILE A 60 -12.12 -3.64 -7.35
N PRO A 61 -11.57 -4.56 -6.52
CA PRO A 61 -12.34 -5.20 -5.46
C PRO A 61 -12.75 -4.22 -4.35
N TRP A 62 -11.87 -3.28 -3.98
CA TRP A 62 -12.19 -2.31 -2.92
C TRP A 62 -13.23 -1.27 -3.35
N GLY A 63 -13.27 -0.91 -4.63
CA GLY A 63 -14.33 -0.10 -5.23
C GLY A 63 -15.68 -0.80 -5.08
N TYR A 64 -15.76 -2.07 -5.48
CA TYR A 64 -16.98 -2.87 -5.32
C TYR A 64 -17.43 -3.01 -3.86
N ILE A 65 -16.48 -3.21 -2.93
CA ILE A 65 -16.79 -3.29 -1.49
C ILE A 65 -17.23 -1.92 -0.94
N SER A 66 -16.66 -0.81 -1.43
CA SER A 66 -17.06 0.55 -1.06
C SER A 66 -18.51 0.84 -1.43
N ASP A 67 -18.94 0.39 -2.61
CA ASP A 67 -20.30 0.60 -3.10
C ASP A 67 -21.33 -0.26 -2.35
N THR A 68 -20.96 -1.46 -1.90
CA THR A 68 -21.88 -2.41 -1.25
C THR A 68 -21.98 -2.27 0.27
N LYS A 69 -20.88 -2.02 0.98
CA LYS A 69 -20.83 -1.98 2.47
C LYS A 69 -20.75 -0.57 3.04
N GLY A 70 -20.67 0.44 2.20
CA GLY A 70 -20.62 1.85 2.57
C GLY A 70 -19.20 2.33 2.89
N ARG A 71 -18.88 3.51 2.35
CA ARG A 71 -17.54 4.14 2.31
C ARG A 71 -16.77 4.17 3.63
N ARG A 72 -17.45 4.30 4.78
CA ARG A 72 -16.79 4.35 6.11
C ARG A 72 -16.32 2.97 6.60
N LYS A 73 -17.10 1.92 6.36
CA LYS A 73 -16.71 0.56 6.80
C LYS A 73 -15.54 0.04 5.97
N THR A 74 -15.56 0.33 4.67
CA THR A 74 -14.48 -0.04 3.76
C THR A 74 -13.16 0.65 4.13
N LEU A 75 -13.20 1.94 4.49
CA LEU A 75 -12.03 2.68 5.00
C LEU A 75 -11.46 2.08 6.29
N LEU A 76 -12.31 1.70 7.25
CA LEU A 76 -11.85 1.06 8.49
C LEU A 76 -11.22 -0.31 8.21
N ILE A 77 -11.84 -1.13 7.36
CA ILE A 77 -11.32 -2.45 6.99
C ILE A 77 -9.98 -2.32 6.25
N ALA A 78 -9.85 -1.32 5.37
CA ALA A 78 -8.58 -1.01 4.69
C ALA A 78 -7.48 -0.70 5.71
N LEU A 79 -7.73 0.23 6.64
CA LEU A 79 -6.75 0.62 7.67
C LEU A 79 -6.26 -0.57 8.49
N TRP A 80 -7.19 -1.41 8.96
CA TRP A 80 -6.83 -2.60 9.74
C TRP A 80 -6.07 -3.63 8.90
N GLY A 81 -6.45 -3.79 7.62
CA GLY A 81 -5.73 -4.65 6.67
C GLY A 81 -4.29 -4.19 6.43
N SER A 82 -4.09 -2.90 6.20
CA SER A 82 -2.77 -2.30 5.96
C SER A 82 -1.90 -2.33 7.22
N PHE A 83 -2.50 -2.25 8.42
CA PHE A 83 -1.78 -2.41 9.68
C PHE A 83 -1.30 -3.84 9.91
N LEU A 84 -2.16 -4.85 9.67
CA LEU A 84 -1.78 -6.26 9.78
C LEU A 84 -0.68 -6.64 8.78
N SER A 85 -0.81 -6.20 7.53
CA SER A 85 0.19 -6.49 6.49
C SER A 85 1.54 -5.83 6.81
N SER A 86 1.54 -4.59 7.32
CA SER A 86 2.75 -3.91 7.78
C SER A 86 3.42 -4.63 8.94
N PHE A 87 2.63 -5.15 9.89
CA PHE A 87 3.13 -5.89 11.05
C PHE A 87 3.78 -7.22 10.63
N ILE A 88 3.17 -7.92 9.67
CA ILE A 88 3.71 -9.17 9.11
C ILE A 88 4.96 -8.88 8.26
N SER A 89 4.99 -7.73 7.57
CA SER A 89 6.13 -7.30 6.76
C SER A 89 7.40 -7.05 7.58
N ALA A 90 7.25 -6.56 8.81
CA ALA A 90 8.38 -6.35 9.73
C ALA A 90 9.14 -7.65 10.09
N PHE A 91 8.52 -8.83 9.92
CA PHE A 91 9.11 -10.13 10.23
C PHE A 91 9.69 -10.86 9.00
N SER A 92 9.68 -10.25 7.81
CA SER A 92 10.03 -10.91 6.55
C SER A 92 11.47 -10.58 6.08
N PRO A 93 12.39 -11.58 6.02
CA PRO A 93 13.75 -11.39 5.51
C PRO A 93 13.95 -11.69 4.01
N ASN A 94 12.89 -11.93 3.21
CA ASN A 94 13.00 -12.35 1.80
C ASN A 94 12.45 -11.29 0.81
N TRP A 95 13.15 -11.06 -0.31
CA TRP A 95 12.77 -10.13 -1.39
C TRP A 95 11.38 -10.41 -2.01
N ILE A 96 11.01 -11.69 -2.18
CA ILE A 96 9.68 -12.11 -2.67
C ILE A 96 8.59 -11.74 -1.67
N MET A 97 8.88 -11.89 -0.38
CA MET A 97 7.94 -11.55 0.68
C MET A 97 7.77 -10.03 0.78
N LEU A 98 8.83 -9.24 0.64
CA LEU A 98 8.75 -7.78 0.53
C LEU A 98 7.87 -7.33 -0.64
N ALA A 99 8.03 -7.96 -1.80
CA ALA A 99 7.25 -7.69 -3.01
C ALA A 99 5.75 -8.01 -2.83
N VAL A 100 5.42 -9.17 -2.27
CA VAL A 100 4.03 -9.60 -2.00
C VAL A 100 3.39 -8.78 -0.89
N LEU A 101 4.14 -8.47 0.17
CA LEU A 101 3.68 -7.66 1.29
C LEU A 101 3.42 -6.22 0.86
N LYS A 102 4.23 -5.66 -0.03
CA LYS A 102 3.99 -4.30 -0.55
C LYS A 102 2.68 -4.20 -1.34
N ILE A 103 2.40 -5.18 -2.22
CA ILE A 103 1.13 -5.23 -2.97
C ILE A 103 -0.08 -5.34 -2.03
N SER A 104 0.06 -6.05 -0.91
CA SER A 104 -1.02 -6.20 0.08
C SER A 104 -1.15 -5.07 1.10
N SER A 105 -0.10 -4.28 1.34
CA SER A 105 -0.15 -3.08 2.19
C SER A 105 -0.68 -1.84 1.47
N SER A 106 -0.59 -1.77 0.13
CA SER A 106 -1.05 -0.60 -0.65
C SER A 106 -2.59 -0.53 -0.85
N CYS A 107 -3.38 -1.14 0.03
CA CYS A 107 -4.85 -0.99 0.10
C CYS A 107 -5.28 0.23 0.91
#